data_AF-A0A0F9JFI6-F1
#
_entry.id   AF-A0A0F9JFI6-F1
#
_cell.length_a   1.000
_cell.length_b   1.000
_cell.length_c   1.000
_cell.angle_alpha   90.00
_cell.angle_beta   90.00
_cell.angle_gamma   90.00
#
_symmetry.space_group_name_H-M   'P 1'
#
loop_
_entity.id
_entity.type
_entity.pdbx_description
1 polymer ?
#
loop_
_entity_poly.entity_id
_entity_poly.type
_entity_poly.pdbx_seq_one_letter_code
_entity_poly.pdbx_strand_id
1 'polypeptide(L)'
;MKYIKFCPACGAEQTYTVKEELRRAQIKNLKCRSCSHTGLTAGCFEKGHTKTKGNDNPMFGRKHTIEARRKMCSSNRKRRKHSAETICKMRISAVKRLKRNGYVPSYNPKACRSIEEYGKKHGFNFQHAENGGEYHIKELGYWVDGYDREKNVVIEYDERNHYRSGKLRVKDIQRQKVISEYLGCNFIRIKE
;
A
#
# COMPACT_ATOMS: atom_id res chain seq x y z
N MET A 1 -24.73 -12.20 -30.36
CA MET A 1 -24.50 -10.99 -31.19
C MET A 1 -23.02 -10.65 -31.13
N LYS A 2 -22.35 -10.43 -32.27
CA LYS A 2 -20.95 -9.98 -32.31
C LYS A 2 -20.92 -8.47 -32.60
N TYR A 3 -20.00 -7.76 -31.98
CA TYR A 3 -19.80 -6.33 -32.16
C TYR A 3 -18.54 -6.10 -32.99
N ILE A 4 -18.56 -5.17 -33.94
CA ILE A 4 -17.48 -4.99 -34.91
C ILE A 4 -16.89 -3.57 -34.79
N LYS A 5 -15.55 -3.47 -34.91
CA LYS A 5 -14.82 -2.20 -35.04
C LYS A 5 -13.67 -2.37 -36.02
N PHE A 6 -13.39 -1.33 -36.80
CA PHE A 6 -12.22 -1.30 -37.67
C PHE A 6 -11.01 -0.71 -36.95
N CYS A 7 -9.83 -1.22 -37.27
CA CYS A 7 -8.58 -0.69 -36.76
C CYS A 7 -8.33 0.72 -37.31
N PRO A 8 -8.03 1.73 -36.46
CA PRO A 8 -7.74 3.09 -36.93
C PRO A 8 -6.45 3.20 -37.74
N ALA A 9 -5.56 2.19 -37.70
CA ALA A 9 -4.28 2.22 -38.39
C ALA A 9 -4.28 1.48 -39.74
N CYS A 10 -4.94 0.32 -39.83
CA CYS A 10 -4.93 -0.51 -41.05
C CYS A 10 -6.33 -0.84 -41.59
N GLY A 11 -7.40 -0.36 -40.96
CA GLY A 11 -8.77 -0.68 -41.35
C GLY A 11 -9.20 -2.12 -41.07
N ALA A 12 -8.34 -2.99 -40.52
CA ALA A 12 -8.70 -4.38 -40.27
C ALA A 12 -9.87 -4.53 -39.28
N GLU A 13 -10.78 -5.47 -39.57
CA GLU A 13 -11.94 -5.78 -38.75
C GLU A 13 -11.53 -6.42 -37.41
N GLN A 14 -12.17 -6.00 -36.32
CA GLN A 14 -12.02 -6.56 -34.98
C GLN A 14 -13.41 -6.89 -34.42
N THR A 15 -13.58 -8.13 -33.97
CA THR A 15 -14.82 -8.62 -33.38
C THR A 15 -14.73 -8.68 -31.86
N TYR A 16 -15.79 -8.24 -31.17
CA TYR A 16 -15.94 -8.30 -29.72
C TYR A 16 -17.19 -9.09 -29.37
N THR A 17 -17.13 -9.86 -28.27
CA THR A 17 -18.26 -10.63 -27.74
C THR A 17 -19.15 -9.78 -26.82
N VAL A 18 -18.59 -8.72 -26.23
CA VAL A 18 -19.27 -7.86 -25.25
C VAL A 18 -19.27 -6.39 -25.70
N LYS A 19 -20.42 -5.72 -25.59
CA LYS A 19 -20.62 -4.32 -26.03
C LYS A 19 -19.72 -3.34 -25.29
N GLU A 20 -19.48 -3.57 -24.01
CA GLU A 20 -18.61 -2.73 -23.17
C GLU A 20 -17.16 -2.75 -23.64
N GLU A 21 -16.67 -3.90 -24.12
CA GLU A 21 -15.31 -4.02 -24.65
C GLU A 21 -15.15 -3.25 -25.97
N LEU A 22 -16.14 -3.32 -26.86
CA LEU A 22 -16.21 -2.49 -28.06
C LEU A 22 -16.13 -1.01 -27.67
N ARG A 23 -16.97 -0.56 -26.73
CA ARG A 23 -17.00 0.83 -26.26
C ARG A 23 -15.64 1.28 -25.72
N ARG A 24 -15.02 0.47 -24.88
CA ARG A 24 -13.67 0.72 -24.34
C ARG A 24 -12.63 0.82 -25.46
N ALA A 25 -12.70 -0.08 -26.45
CA ALA A 25 -11.78 -0.08 -27.58
C ALA A 25 -11.96 1.15 -28.49
N GLN A 26 -13.19 1.63 -28.66
CA GLN A 26 -13.51 2.87 -29.37
C GLN A 26 -13.00 4.10 -28.62
N ILE A 27 -13.31 4.24 -27.32
CA ILE A 27 -12.87 5.37 -26.48
C ILE A 27 -11.34 5.47 -26.45
N LYS A 28 -10.65 4.35 -26.28
CA LYS A 28 -9.18 4.31 -26.23
C LYS A 28 -8.52 4.29 -27.62
N ASN A 29 -9.30 4.36 -28.68
CA ASN A 29 -8.86 4.29 -30.08
C ASN A 29 -7.86 3.14 -30.33
N LEU A 30 -8.16 1.94 -29.81
CA LEU A 30 -7.21 0.83 -29.81
C LEU A 30 -6.92 0.34 -31.24
N LYS A 31 -5.63 0.16 -31.54
CA LYS A 31 -5.14 -0.52 -32.75
C LYS A 31 -5.44 -2.03 -32.67
N CYS A 32 -5.56 -2.69 -33.81
CA CYS A 32 -5.62 -4.15 -33.84
C CYS A 32 -4.29 -4.74 -33.38
N ARG A 33 -4.28 -6.05 -33.10
CA ARG A 33 -3.09 -6.73 -32.56
C ARG A 33 -1.88 -6.60 -33.48
N SER A 34 -2.02 -6.70 -34.80
CA SER A 34 -0.89 -6.50 -35.72
C SER A 34 -0.34 -5.07 -35.64
N CYS A 35 -1.23 -4.07 -35.68
CA CYS A 35 -0.86 -2.66 -35.61
C CYS A 35 -0.35 -2.20 -34.23
N SER A 36 -0.69 -2.90 -33.15
CA SER A 36 -0.18 -2.59 -31.81
C SER A 36 1.25 -3.12 -31.58
N HIS A 37 1.68 -4.12 -32.37
CA HIS A 37 3.00 -4.75 -32.24
C HIS A 37 4.02 -4.25 -33.28
N THR A 38 3.57 -3.56 -34.33
CA THR A 38 4.42 -3.04 -35.43
C THR A 38 5.36 -1.88 -35.04
N GLY A 39 5.33 -1.42 -33.78
CA GLY A 39 6.27 -0.43 -33.24
C GLY A 39 7.25 -0.96 -32.19
N LEU A 40 7.26 -2.28 -31.92
CA LEU A 40 8.09 -2.89 -30.86
C LEU A 40 9.30 -3.69 -31.40
N THR A 41 9.52 -3.69 -32.71
CA THR A 41 10.57 -4.50 -33.35
C THR A 41 11.66 -3.61 -33.95
N ALA A 42 12.57 -3.15 -33.10
CA ALA A 42 13.92 -2.75 -33.54
C ALA A 42 15.02 -2.87 -32.46
N GLY A 43 14.71 -3.23 -31.20
CA GLY A 43 15.76 -3.25 -30.17
C GLY A 43 15.70 -4.30 -29.06
N CYS A 44 14.60 -5.01 -28.83
CA CYS A 44 14.47 -5.84 -27.62
C CYS A 44 13.96 -7.27 -27.81
N PHE A 45 13.58 -7.70 -29.02
CA PHE A 45 12.92 -9.00 -29.23
C PHE A 45 13.58 -9.95 -30.24
N GLU A 46 14.71 -9.59 -30.86
CA GLU A 46 15.41 -10.50 -31.80
C GLU A 46 16.11 -11.67 -31.11
N LYS A 47 16.24 -11.66 -29.78
CA LYS A 47 16.67 -12.84 -29.03
C LYS A 47 15.44 -13.53 -28.45
N GLY A 48 15.03 -14.62 -29.08
CA GLY A 48 13.88 -15.42 -28.66
C GLY A 48 13.92 -15.78 -27.17
N HIS A 49 13.10 -15.11 -26.38
CA HIS A 49 12.75 -15.54 -25.02
C HIS A 49 11.65 -16.61 -25.07
N THR A 50 11.88 -17.71 -25.80
CA THR A 50 10.95 -18.85 -25.88
C THR A 50 11.10 -19.82 -24.71
N LYS A 51 12.09 -19.62 -23.83
CA LYS A 51 12.51 -20.57 -22.80
C LYS A 51 12.28 -20.08 -21.36
N THR A 52 11.10 -19.54 -21.04
CA THR A 52 10.86 -18.97 -19.70
C THR A 52 10.04 -19.87 -18.76
N LYS A 53 9.46 -20.97 -19.23
CA LYS A 53 8.58 -21.82 -18.41
C LYS A 53 8.78 -23.29 -18.73
N GLY A 54 8.46 -24.15 -17.76
CA GLY A 54 8.55 -25.62 -17.90
C GLY A 54 9.98 -26.11 -18.10
N ASN A 55 10.10 -27.31 -18.66
CA ASN A 55 11.37 -28.01 -18.88
C ASN A 55 12.31 -27.26 -19.83
N ASP A 56 11.77 -26.38 -20.68
CA ASP A 56 12.55 -25.59 -21.63
C ASP A 56 13.29 -24.43 -20.99
N ASN A 57 12.95 -24.07 -19.74
CA ASN A 57 13.68 -23.05 -19.00
C ASN A 57 15.10 -23.58 -18.67
N PRO A 58 16.18 -22.86 -19.02
CA PRO A 58 17.56 -23.30 -18.73
C PRO A 58 17.84 -23.53 -17.25
N MET A 59 17.00 -22.98 -16.36
CA MET A 59 17.09 -23.12 -14.91
C MET A 59 16.18 -24.23 -14.36
N PHE A 60 15.35 -24.87 -15.19
CA PHE A 60 14.50 -25.97 -14.77
C PHE A 60 15.34 -27.14 -14.26
N GLY A 61 15.00 -27.68 -13.09
CA GLY A 61 15.73 -28.78 -12.44
C GLY A 61 17.11 -28.42 -11.88
N ARG A 62 17.68 -27.24 -12.18
CA ARG A 62 18.98 -26.83 -11.62
C ARG A 62 18.85 -26.47 -10.14
N LYS A 63 19.60 -27.16 -9.29
CA LYS A 63 19.73 -26.81 -7.87
C LYS A 63 20.87 -25.80 -7.71
N HIS A 64 20.62 -24.71 -6.99
CA HIS A 64 21.71 -23.81 -6.58
C HIS A 64 22.78 -24.58 -5.80
N THR A 65 24.04 -24.30 -6.07
CA THR A 65 25.17 -24.83 -5.30
C THR A 65 25.06 -24.41 -3.84
N ILE A 66 25.65 -25.22 -2.94
CA ILE A 66 25.68 -24.90 -1.50
C ILE A 66 26.31 -23.53 -1.27
N GLU A 67 27.35 -23.19 -2.02
CA GLU A 67 28.00 -21.89 -1.94
C GLU A 67 27.09 -20.74 -2.41
N ALA A 68 26.39 -20.90 -3.53
CA ALA A 68 25.43 -19.89 -4.00
C ALA A 68 24.29 -19.69 -2.98
N ARG A 69 23.79 -20.77 -2.38
CA ARG A 69 22.80 -20.69 -1.28
C ARG A 69 23.37 -19.93 -0.08
N ARG A 70 24.62 -20.23 0.33
CA ARG A 70 25.31 -19.53 1.43
C ARG A 70 25.49 -18.04 1.13
N LYS A 71 25.89 -17.66 -0.10
CA LYS A 71 26.04 -16.26 -0.54
C LYS A 71 24.70 -15.51 -0.54
N MET A 72 23.63 -16.12 -1.05
CA MET A 72 22.29 -15.53 -1.01
C MET A 72 21.77 -15.37 0.43
N CYS A 73 22.04 -16.34 1.31
CA CYS A 73 21.71 -16.24 2.73
C CYS A 73 22.47 -15.11 3.43
N SER A 74 23.76 -14.93 3.13
CA SER A 74 24.59 -13.89 3.75
C SER A 74 24.27 -12.49 3.21
N SER A 75 23.95 -12.35 1.93
CA SER A 75 23.53 -11.08 1.33
C SER A 75 22.14 -10.63 1.81
N ASN A 76 21.19 -11.56 1.92
CA ASN A 76 19.84 -11.26 2.41
C ASN A 76 19.79 -10.88 3.89
N ARG A 77 20.78 -11.30 4.70
CA ARG A 77 20.92 -10.87 6.09
C ARG A 77 21.39 -9.42 6.23
N LYS A 78 22.09 -8.88 5.23
CA LYS A 78 22.50 -7.46 5.17
C LYS A 78 21.42 -6.58 4.54
N ARG A 79 20.14 -6.80 4.88
CA ARG A 79 19.09 -5.85 4.49
C ARG A 79 19.46 -4.49 5.08
N ARG A 80 19.85 -3.56 4.21
CA ARG A 80 20.10 -2.17 4.59
C ARG A 80 18.84 -1.66 5.28
N LYS A 81 18.98 -1.19 6.52
CA LYS A 81 17.88 -0.51 7.20
C LYS A 81 17.57 0.74 6.39
N HIS A 82 16.31 0.93 6.03
CA HIS A 82 15.87 2.13 5.35
C HIS A 82 16.04 3.34 6.27
N SER A 83 16.38 4.50 5.70
CA SER A 83 16.35 5.77 6.43
C SER A 83 14.91 6.09 6.87
N ALA A 84 14.76 6.89 7.93
CA ALA A 84 13.44 7.31 8.42
C ALA A 84 12.60 7.98 7.32
N GLU A 85 13.23 8.82 6.49
CA GLU A 85 12.62 9.44 5.33
C GLU A 85 12.13 8.40 4.30
N THR A 86 12.95 7.39 4.01
CA THR A 86 12.57 6.31 3.08
C THR A 86 11.38 5.52 3.61
N ILE A 87 11.36 5.21 4.91
CA ILE A 87 10.24 4.53 5.57
C ILE A 87 8.95 5.37 5.45
N CYS A 88 9.05 6.69 5.66
CA CYS A 88 7.94 7.62 5.50
C CYS A 88 7.38 7.62 4.06
N LYS A 89 8.26 7.77 3.06
CA LYS A 89 7.88 7.72 1.64
C LYS A 89 7.20 6.41 1.25
N MET A 90 7.75 5.28 1.74
CA MET A 90 7.15 3.95 1.53
C MET A 90 5.76 3.85 2.16
N ARG A 91 5.56 4.40 3.36
CA ARG A 91 4.27 4.42 4.04
C ARG A 91 3.24 5.22 3.25
N ILE A 92 3.57 6.46 2.87
CA ILE A 92 2.69 7.33 2.07
C ILE A 92 2.31 6.65 0.74
N SER A 93 3.28 6.03 0.07
CA SER A 93 3.04 5.28 -1.18
C SER A 93 2.09 4.09 -0.96
N ALA A 94 2.26 3.34 0.14
CA ALA A 94 1.38 2.24 0.50
C ALA A 94 -0.06 2.73 0.74
N VAL A 95 -0.23 3.84 1.48
CA VAL A 95 -1.53 4.48 1.71
C VAL A 95 -2.19 4.90 0.39
N LYS A 96 -1.46 5.56 -0.51
CA LYS A 96 -1.98 5.95 -1.84
C LYS A 96 -2.43 4.74 -2.65
N ARG A 97 -1.69 3.63 -2.59
CA ARG A 97 -2.07 2.37 -3.25
C ARG A 97 -3.34 1.78 -2.63
N LEU A 98 -3.45 1.74 -1.30
CA LEU A 98 -4.63 1.23 -0.60
C LEU A 98 -5.89 2.03 -0.96
N LYS A 99 -5.80 3.37 -0.96
CA LYS A 99 -6.92 4.25 -1.35
C LYS A 99 -7.39 4.01 -2.78
N ARG A 100 -6.47 3.83 -3.74
CA ARG A 100 -6.82 3.50 -5.14
C ARG A 100 -7.56 2.17 -5.28
N ASN A 101 -7.33 1.25 -4.34
CA ASN A 101 -7.97 -0.06 -4.33
C ASN A 101 -9.28 -0.06 -3.51
N GLY A 102 -9.77 1.09 -3.06
CA GLY A 102 -11.00 1.18 -2.25
C GLY A 102 -10.85 0.66 -0.82
N TYR A 103 -9.63 0.66 -0.27
CA TYR A 103 -9.41 0.26 1.12
C TYR A 103 -10.14 1.17 2.11
N VAL A 104 -10.91 0.55 3.00
CA VAL A 104 -11.56 1.21 4.14
C VAL A 104 -10.83 0.74 5.42
N PRO A 105 -10.28 1.66 6.23
CA PRO A 105 -9.67 1.30 7.51
C PRO A 105 -10.69 0.64 8.45
N SER A 106 -10.28 -0.45 9.10
CA SER A 106 -11.01 -1.02 10.23
C SER A 106 -10.66 -0.24 11.50
N TYR A 107 -11.63 -0.01 12.37
CA TYR A 107 -11.42 0.65 13.67
C TYR A 107 -11.87 -0.25 14.82
N ASN A 108 -11.43 0.06 16.04
CA ASN A 108 -11.82 -0.66 17.26
C ASN A 108 -12.92 0.13 18.02
N PRO A 109 -14.16 -0.40 18.13
CA PRO A 109 -15.25 0.28 18.84
C PRO A 109 -14.99 0.45 20.36
N LYS A 110 -14.25 -0.46 20.99
CA LYS A 110 -13.91 -0.33 22.42
C LYS A 110 -12.99 0.87 22.64
N ALA A 111 -11.99 1.03 21.76
CA ALA A 111 -11.10 2.18 21.80
C ALA A 111 -11.88 3.49 21.69
N CYS A 112 -12.84 3.57 20.75
CA CYS A 112 -13.70 4.74 20.59
C CYS A 112 -14.46 5.08 21.89
N ARG A 113 -15.06 4.08 22.55
CA ARG A 113 -15.77 4.28 23.83
C ARG A 113 -14.85 4.79 24.93
N SER A 114 -13.67 4.18 25.08
CA SER A 114 -12.70 4.59 26.10
C SER A 114 -12.16 6.01 25.86
N ILE A 115 -11.93 6.37 24.60
CA ILE A 115 -11.49 7.73 24.21
C ILE A 115 -12.56 8.77 24.52
N GLU A 116 -13.81 8.49 24.16
CA GLU A 116 -14.95 9.36 24.42
C GLU A 116 -15.18 9.58 25.93
N GLU A 117 -15.12 8.50 26.73
CA GLU A 117 -15.25 8.57 28.18
C GLU A 117 -14.10 9.37 28.83
N TYR A 118 -12.87 9.14 28.37
CA TYR A 118 -11.71 9.91 28.80
C TYR A 118 -11.84 11.39 28.44
N GLY A 119 -12.34 11.69 27.24
CA GLY A 119 -12.60 13.04 26.76
C GLY A 119 -13.61 13.76 27.64
N LYS A 120 -14.78 13.16 27.88
CA LYS A 120 -15.81 13.72 28.76
C LYS A 120 -15.30 14.01 30.16
N LYS A 121 -14.52 13.08 30.75
CA LYS A 121 -13.99 13.23 32.11
C LYS A 121 -12.99 14.38 32.26
N HIS A 122 -12.19 14.65 31.23
CA HIS A 122 -11.13 15.68 31.26
C HIS A 122 -11.45 16.90 30.39
N GLY A 123 -12.67 16.97 29.85
CA GLY A 123 -13.15 18.05 28.99
C GLY A 123 -12.48 18.13 27.63
N PHE A 124 -11.98 17.04 27.06
CA PHE A 124 -11.48 17.00 25.67
C PHE A 124 -12.60 16.63 24.70
N ASN A 125 -12.49 17.12 23.46
CA ASN A 125 -13.38 16.79 22.36
C ASN A 125 -12.60 16.06 21.26
N PHE A 126 -12.42 14.75 21.43
CA PHE A 126 -11.61 13.96 20.51
C PHE A 126 -12.39 13.62 19.23
N GLN A 127 -11.79 13.90 18.08
CA GLN A 127 -12.17 13.34 16.80
C GLN A 127 -11.65 11.89 16.72
N HIS A 128 -12.54 10.91 16.50
CA HIS A 128 -12.20 9.49 16.36
C HIS A 128 -13.07 8.81 15.30
N ALA A 129 -12.88 7.50 15.06
CA ALA A 129 -13.52 6.76 13.96
C ALA A 129 -15.04 6.95 13.85
N GLU A 130 -15.78 6.98 14.96
CA GLU A 130 -17.24 7.15 15.00
C GLU A 130 -17.69 8.62 15.07
N ASN A 131 -16.77 9.54 15.38
CA ASN A 131 -17.03 10.97 15.54
C ASN A 131 -16.15 11.79 14.57
N GLY A 132 -16.49 11.74 13.27
CA GLY A 132 -15.77 12.47 12.23
C GLY A 132 -14.59 11.73 11.59
N GLY A 133 -14.41 10.44 11.92
CA GLY A 133 -13.35 9.58 11.38
C GLY A 133 -12.00 9.78 12.06
N GLU A 134 -11.13 8.79 11.97
CA GLU A 134 -9.77 8.87 12.51
C GLU A 134 -8.97 10.00 11.85
N TYR A 135 -8.18 10.71 12.65
CA TYR A 135 -7.35 11.80 12.15
C TYR A 135 -6.11 11.26 11.42
N HIS A 136 -6.01 11.59 10.12
CA HIS A 136 -4.92 11.14 9.26
C HIS A 136 -3.87 12.24 9.05
N ILE A 137 -2.67 12.01 9.59
CA ILE A 137 -1.50 12.87 9.39
C ILE A 137 -0.89 12.55 8.03
N LYS A 138 -1.28 13.31 7.00
CA LYS A 138 -0.98 13.00 5.59
C LYS A 138 0.52 12.95 5.29
N GLU A 139 1.30 13.77 5.97
CA GLU A 139 2.74 13.94 5.76
C GLU A 139 3.55 12.81 6.38
N LEU A 140 3.04 12.21 7.46
CA LEU A 140 3.65 11.04 8.09
C LEU A 140 3.03 9.71 7.62
N GLY A 141 1.83 9.75 7.05
CA GLY A 141 1.04 8.58 6.69
C GLY A 141 0.57 7.75 7.89
N TYR A 142 0.36 8.40 9.04
CA TYR A 142 -0.18 7.77 10.25
C TYR A 142 -1.63 8.20 10.48
N TRP A 143 -2.42 7.29 11.04
CA TRP A 143 -3.70 7.59 11.67
C TRP A 143 -3.50 7.58 13.18
N VAL A 144 -4.25 8.40 13.90
CA VAL A 144 -4.31 8.39 15.36
C VAL A 144 -5.73 8.04 15.79
N ASP A 145 -5.87 7.34 16.92
CA ASP A 145 -7.17 6.81 17.36
C ASP A 145 -8.11 7.94 17.80
N GLY A 146 -7.56 8.97 18.44
CA GLY A 146 -8.27 10.20 18.77
C GLY A 146 -7.37 11.44 18.67
N TYR A 147 -7.95 12.55 18.19
CA TYR A 147 -7.26 13.84 18.14
C TYR A 147 -8.19 14.98 18.54
N ASP A 148 -7.77 15.78 19.51
CA ASP A 148 -8.43 17.03 19.88
C ASP A 148 -7.61 18.18 19.29
N ARG A 149 -8.19 18.84 18.28
CA ARG A 149 -7.54 19.94 17.55
C ARG A 149 -7.45 21.22 18.40
N GLU A 150 -8.41 21.46 19.29
CA GLU A 150 -8.47 22.69 20.08
C GLU A 150 -7.38 22.69 21.14
N LYS A 151 -7.20 21.56 21.82
CA LYS A 151 -6.19 21.41 22.87
C LYS A 151 -4.86 20.83 22.36
N ASN A 152 -4.79 20.52 21.08
CA ASN A 152 -3.67 19.85 20.41
C ASN A 152 -3.18 18.61 21.19
N VAL A 153 -4.11 17.68 21.42
CA VAL A 153 -3.85 16.43 22.17
C VAL A 153 -4.19 15.24 21.30
N VAL A 154 -3.23 14.32 21.20
CA VAL A 154 -3.42 13.00 20.57
C VAL A 154 -3.65 11.98 21.68
N ILE A 155 -4.59 11.07 21.46
CA ILE A 155 -4.84 9.92 22.34
C ILE A 155 -4.79 8.61 21.54
N GLU A 156 -4.08 7.62 22.07
CA GLU A 156 -4.03 6.26 21.53
C GLU A 156 -4.50 5.22 22.54
N TYR A 157 -5.17 4.19 22.04
CA TYR A 157 -5.62 3.05 22.83
C TYR A 157 -4.72 1.84 22.56
N ASP A 158 -3.89 1.50 23.53
CA ASP A 158 -2.95 0.39 23.43
C ASP A 158 -3.61 -0.94 23.82
N GLU A 159 -3.91 -1.76 22.82
CA GLU A 159 -4.29 -3.15 23.02
C GLU A 159 -3.14 -3.96 23.64
N ARG A 160 -3.46 -5.06 24.34
CA ARG A 160 -2.47 -5.93 25.01
C ARG A 160 -1.31 -6.37 24.10
N ASN A 161 -1.59 -6.54 22.81
CA ASN A 161 -0.61 -6.94 21.81
C ASN A 161 0.51 -5.91 21.57
N HIS A 162 0.32 -4.64 21.95
CA HIS A 162 1.36 -3.61 21.88
C HIS A 162 2.46 -3.79 22.92
N TYR A 163 2.24 -4.64 23.91
CA TYR A 163 3.19 -4.95 24.96
C TYR A 163 3.85 -6.31 24.74
N ARG A 164 5.15 -6.40 25.02
CA ARG A 164 5.89 -7.65 25.13
C ARG A 164 6.60 -7.66 26.47
N SER A 165 6.25 -8.63 27.33
CA SER A 165 6.76 -8.71 28.70
C SER A 165 6.53 -7.40 29.49
N GLY A 166 5.34 -6.80 29.35
CA GLY A 166 4.95 -5.55 30.01
C GLY A 166 5.59 -4.28 29.44
N LYS A 167 6.50 -4.39 28.46
CA LYS A 167 7.16 -3.25 27.81
C LYS A 167 6.54 -2.96 26.45
N LEU A 168 6.30 -1.68 26.18
CA LEU A 168 5.81 -1.23 24.89
C LEU A 168 6.83 -1.51 23.78
N ARG A 169 6.37 -1.91 22.60
CA ARG A 169 7.27 -2.20 21.48
C ARG A 169 7.98 -0.93 21.00
N VAL A 170 9.25 -1.09 20.59
CA VAL A 170 10.10 0.00 20.07
C VAL A 170 9.45 0.77 18.93
N LYS A 171 8.71 0.09 18.05
CA LYS A 171 7.99 0.72 16.93
C LYS A 171 6.92 1.72 17.39
N ASP A 172 6.27 1.46 18.51
CA ASP A 172 5.15 2.27 19.02
C ASP A 172 5.70 3.49 19.77
N ILE A 173 6.86 3.33 20.43
CA ILE A 173 7.63 4.45 20.99
C ILE A 173 8.12 5.38 19.87
N GLN A 174 8.65 4.82 18.78
CA GLN A 174 9.10 5.60 17.63
C GLN A 174 7.96 6.34 16.95
N ARG A 175 6.79 5.69 16.78
CA ARG A 175 5.57 6.33 16.26
C ARG A 175 5.19 7.54 17.11
N GLN A 176 5.11 7.36 18.42
CA GLN A 176 4.78 8.44 19.36
C GLN A 176 5.75 9.62 19.20
N LYS A 177 7.06 9.37 19.22
CA LYS A 177 8.08 10.43 19.04
C LYS A 177 7.89 11.20 17.75
N VAL A 178 7.77 10.50 16.62
CA VAL A 178 7.61 11.14 15.31
C VAL A 178 6.32 11.96 15.23
N ILE A 179 5.22 11.48 15.81
CA ILE A 179 3.95 12.22 15.83
C ILE A 179 4.04 13.44 16.74
N SER A 180 4.55 13.28 17.96
CA SER A 180 4.71 14.38 18.93
C SER A 180 5.66 15.46 18.40
N GLU A 181 6.77 15.09 17.79
CA GLU A 181 7.73 16.04 17.19
C GLU A 181 7.12 16.77 15.99
N TYR A 182 6.32 16.09 15.17
CA TYR A 182 5.70 16.69 13.99
C TYR A 182 4.53 17.61 14.30
N LEU A 183 3.65 17.22 15.24
CA LEU A 183 2.46 17.99 15.61
C LEU A 183 2.70 18.97 16.77
N GLY A 184 3.80 18.81 17.51
CA GLY A 184 4.05 19.57 18.75
C GLY A 184 2.95 19.34 19.80
N CYS A 185 2.36 18.15 19.83
CA CYS A 185 1.16 17.84 20.61
C CYS A 185 1.47 17.10 21.91
N ASN A 186 0.55 17.20 22.87
CA ASN A 186 0.55 16.29 24.02
C ASN A 186 0.05 14.91 23.57
N PHE A 187 0.65 13.84 24.10
CA PHE A 187 0.34 12.47 23.68
C PHE A 187 -0.08 11.63 24.89
N ILE A 188 -1.33 11.18 24.88
CA ILE A 188 -1.96 10.39 25.93
C ILE A 188 -2.10 8.94 25.45
N ARG A 189 -1.89 7.98 26.35
CA ARG A 189 -2.08 6.55 26.05
C ARG A 189 -2.99 5.92 27.10
N ILE A 190 -4.03 5.25 26.63
CA ILE A 190 -4.91 4.41 27.44
C ILE A 190 -4.49 2.96 27.21
N LYS A 191 -4.36 2.17 28.28
CA LYS A 191 -4.12 0.73 28.18
C LYS A 191 -5.44 -0.03 28.30
N GLU A 192 -5.60 -1.08 27.49
CA GLU A 192 -6.68 -2.07 27.65
C GLU A 192 -6.54 -2.91 28.93
#